data_AF-A0A368FZ31-F1
#
_entry.id   AF-A0A368FZ31-F1
#
_cell.length_a   1.000
_cell.length_b   1.000
_cell.length_c   1.000
_cell.angle_alpha   90.00
_cell.angle_beta   90.00
_cell.angle_gamma   90.00
#
_symmetry.space_group_name_H-M   'P 1'
#
loop_
_entity.id
_entity.type
_entity.pdbx_description
1 polymer ?
#
loop_
_entity_poly.entity_id
_entity_poly.type
_entity_poly.pdbx_seq_one_letter_code
_entity_poly.pdbx_strand_id
1 'polypeptide(L)'
;MLSKLYAVGVIPTADTAERLHKVTAASFARRRLPVVMKNIGMVDSIRGASDFVEQGHVRIGPKLVTDPAFVVTRAQEDAITWTNASKIKRHVLDYNNARDDFDLA
;
A
#
# COMPACT_ATOMS: atom_id res chain seq x y z
N MET A 1 -4.39 22.14 -9.38
CA MET A 1 -4.77 21.60 -8.05
C MET A 1 -5.46 20.25 -8.15
N LEU A 2 -6.46 20.07 -9.04
CA LEU A 2 -7.15 18.78 -9.23
C LEU A 2 -6.20 17.63 -9.61
N SER A 3 -5.22 17.88 -10.49
CA SER A 3 -4.22 16.89 -10.90
C SER A 3 -3.45 16.28 -9.72
N LYS A 4 -3.09 17.09 -8.71
CA LYS A 4 -2.41 16.62 -7.50
C LYS A 4 -3.31 15.71 -6.65
N LEU A 5 -4.57 16.09 -6.46
CA LEU A 5 -5.52 15.28 -5.70
C LEU A 5 -5.84 13.95 -6.41
N TYR A 6 -5.88 13.97 -7.74
CA TYR A 6 -6.00 12.76 -8.54
C TYR A 6 -4.75 11.88 -8.39
N ALA A 7 -3.55 12.44 -8.48
CA ALA A 7 -2.29 11.71 -8.31
C ALA A 7 -2.16 11.07 -6.92
N VAL A 8 -2.60 11.75 -5.86
CA VAL A 8 -2.65 11.19 -4.49
C VAL A 8 -3.76 10.14 -4.34
N GLY A 9 -4.75 10.12 -5.24
CA GLY A 9 -5.86 9.16 -5.22
C GLY A 9 -7.05 9.59 -4.36
N VAL A 10 -7.10 10.85 -3.92
CA VAL A 10 -8.20 11.40 -3.10
C VAL A 10 -9.48 11.55 -3.93
N ILE A 11 -9.32 11.87 -5.22
CA ILE A 11 -10.43 11.96 -6.18
C ILE A 11 -10.24 10.90 -7.28
N PRO A 12 -11.35 10.35 -7.82
CA PRO A 12 -11.30 9.31 -8.84
C PRO A 12 -10.85 9.83 -10.20
N THR A 13 -11.16 11.08 -10.56
CA THR A 13 -10.86 11.74 -11.84
C THR A 13 -10.61 13.24 -11.60
N ALA A 14 -9.91 13.90 -12.53
CA ALA A 14 -9.57 15.33 -12.48
C ALA A 14 -10.41 16.18 -13.46
N ASP A 15 -11.67 15.79 -13.67
CA ASP A 15 -12.62 16.36 -14.64
C ASP A 15 -13.32 17.64 -14.13
N THR A 16 -13.89 17.60 -12.92
CA THR A 16 -14.78 18.68 -12.42
C THR A 16 -14.43 19.11 -11.00
N ALA A 17 -14.47 20.43 -10.75
CA ALA A 17 -14.20 21.01 -9.43
C ALA A 17 -15.25 20.65 -8.36
N GLU A 18 -16.48 20.29 -8.77
CA GLU A 18 -17.55 19.84 -7.85
C GLU A 18 -17.13 18.66 -6.97
N ARG A 19 -16.20 17.82 -7.45
CA ARG A 19 -15.68 16.69 -6.67
C ARG A 19 -14.92 17.13 -5.43
N LEU A 20 -14.39 18.36 -5.40
CA LEU A 20 -13.70 18.93 -4.24
C LEU A 20 -14.63 19.03 -3.02
N HIS A 21 -15.92 19.31 -3.23
CA HIS A 21 -16.91 19.36 -2.14
C HIS A 21 -17.18 17.99 -1.51
N LYS A 22 -16.88 16.90 -2.23
CA LYS A 22 -17.04 15.52 -1.74
C LYS A 22 -15.79 14.98 -1.04
N VAL A 23 -14.69 15.75 -1.04
CA VAL A 23 -13.46 15.34 -0.36
C VAL A 23 -13.66 15.46 1.14
N THR A 24 -13.52 14.33 1.84
CA THR A 24 -13.62 14.25 3.30
C THR A 24 -12.30 13.73 3.89
N ALA A 25 -12.12 13.85 5.21
CA ALA A 25 -10.99 13.24 5.90
C ALA A 25 -10.89 11.72 5.65
N ALA A 26 -12.04 11.04 5.49
CA ALA A 26 -12.09 9.63 5.14
C ALA A 26 -11.46 9.33 3.76
N SER A 27 -11.54 10.27 2.80
CA SER A 27 -10.86 10.11 1.50
C SER A 27 -9.34 10.03 1.64
N PHE A 28 -8.76 10.75 2.60
CA PHE A 28 -7.32 10.63 2.90
C PHE A 28 -7.02 9.37 3.71
N ALA A 29 -7.86 9.02 4.69
CA ALA A 29 -7.67 7.81 5.49
C ALA A 29 -7.67 6.53 4.62
N ARG A 30 -8.49 6.49 3.56
CA ARG A 30 -8.51 5.39 2.58
C ARG A 30 -7.24 5.26 1.74
N ARG A 31 -6.40 6.30 1.72
CA ARG A 31 -5.11 6.32 1.01
C ARG A 31 -3.92 5.97 1.90
N ARG A 32 -4.16 5.65 3.18
CA ARG A 32 -3.11 5.13 4.07
C ARG A 32 -2.70 3.74 3.64
N LEU A 33 -1.40 3.44 3.79
CA LEU A 33 -0.80 2.18 3.36
C LEU A 33 -1.58 0.92 3.82
N PRO A 34 -2.00 0.78 5.09
CA PRO A 34 -2.78 -0.39 5.53
C PRO A 34 -4.10 -0.60 4.78
N VAL A 35 -4.79 0.50 4.43
CA VAL A 35 -6.08 0.44 3.72
C VAL A 35 -5.87 0.08 2.25
N VAL A 36 -4.83 0.66 1.64
CA VAL A 36 -4.46 0.33 0.26
C VAL A 36 -4.02 -1.12 0.15
N MET A 37 -3.22 -1.64 1.09
CA MET A 37 -2.82 -3.05 1.14
C MET A 37 -4.02 -4.01 1.19
N LYS A 38 -5.07 -3.66 1.96
CA LYS A 38 -6.31 -4.45 1.99
C LYS A 38 -7.04 -4.42 0.64
N ASN A 39 -7.09 -3.26 -0.01
CA ASN A 39 -7.79 -3.09 -1.28
C ASN A 39 -7.13 -3.84 -2.44
N ILE A 40 -5.79 -3.94 -2.46
CA ILE A 40 -5.05 -4.72 -3.48
C ILE A 40 -5.03 -6.23 -3.19
N GLY A 41 -5.67 -6.69 -2.11
CA GLY A 41 -5.72 -8.10 -1.75
C GLY A 41 -4.43 -8.66 -1.13
N MET A 42 -3.50 -7.80 -0.69
CA MET A 42 -2.23 -8.23 -0.09
C MET A 42 -2.41 -8.76 1.35
N VAL A 43 -3.46 -8.32 2.04
CA VAL A 43 -3.76 -8.63 3.44
C VAL A 43 -5.26 -8.69 3.68
N ASP A 44 -5.68 -9.46 4.68
CA ASP A 44 -7.10 -9.66 4.97
C ASP A 44 -7.72 -8.64 5.94
N SER A 45 -6.92 -8.03 6.81
CA SER A 45 -7.39 -7.09 7.83
C SER A 45 -6.53 -5.84 7.85
N ILE A 46 -7.16 -4.68 7.98
CA ILE A 46 -6.47 -3.38 8.10
C ILE A 46 -5.61 -3.35 9.38
N ARG A 47 -6.08 -3.99 10.46
CA ARG A 47 -5.31 -4.06 11.72
C ARG A 47 -4.01 -4.84 11.52
N GLY A 48 -4.10 -6.03 10.94
CA GLY A 48 -2.91 -6.84 10.64
C GLY A 48 -1.98 -6.14 9.63
N ALA A 49 -2.54 -5.41 8.68
CA ALA A 49 -1.76 -4.59 7.76
C ALA A 49 -0.94 -3.52 8.47
N SER A 50 -1.51 -2.82 9.45
CA SER A 50 -0.77 -1.87 10.30
C SER A 50 0.35 -2.56 11.07
N ASP A 51 0.07 -3.70 11.69
CA ASP A 51 1.08 -4.47 12.44
C ASP A 51 2.25 -4.88 11.54
N PHE A 52 1.98 -5.34 10.31
CA PHE A 52 3.02 -5.71 9.35
C PHE A 52 3.84 -4.53 8.84
N VAL A 53 3.23 -3.36 8.70
CA VAL A 53 3.94 -2.13 8.35
C VAL A 53 4.86 -1.73 9.50
N GLU A 54 4.37 -1.68 10.74
CA GLU A 54 5.17 -1.32 11.93
C GLU A 54 6.35 -2.29 12.14
N GLN A 55 6.15 -3.57 11.86
CA GLN A 55 7.20 -4.60 11.90
C GLN A 55 8.23 -4.49 10.77
N GLY A 56 8.00 -3.63 9.76
CA GLY A 56 8.92 -3.44 8.64
C GLY A 56 8.86 -4.56 7.59
N HIS A 57 7.70 -5.21 7.43
CA HIS A 57 7.52 -6.22 6.39
C HIS A 57 7.18 -5.63 5.01
N VAL A 58 6.83 -4.35 4.94
CA VAL A 58 6.32 -3.70 3.72
C VAL A 58 7.31 -2.69 3.17
N ARG A 59 7.52 -2.72 1.85
CA ARG A 59 8.26 -1.68 1.12
C ARG A 59 7.45 -1.15 -0.05
N ILE A 60 7.77 0.05 -0.47
CA ILE A 60 7.24 0.68 -1.68
C ILE A 60 8.43 0.95 -2.60
N GLY A 61 8.53 0.19 -3.67
CA GLY A 61 9.73 0.15 -4.51
C GLY A 61 10.96 -0.22 -3.66
N PRO A 62 12.04 0.59 -3.66
CA PRO A 62 13.23 0.32 -2.86
C PRO A 62 13.10 0.75 -1.38
N LYS A 63 12.09 1.53 -1.02
CA LYS A 63 12.01 2.17 0.30
C LYS A 63 11.21 1.31 1.29
N LEU A 64 11.82 0.97 2.42
CA LEU A 64 11.12 0.40 3.58
C LEU A 64 10.17 1.43 4.19
N VAL A 65 8.93 1.03 4.49
CA VAL A 65 7.95 1.90 5.15
C VAL A 65 7.53 1.26 6.47
N THR A 66 7.75 1.99 7.57
CA THR A 66 7.40 1.55 8.93
C THR A 66 6.25 2.36 9.54
N ASP A 67 5.81 3.43 8.88
CA ASP A 67 4.73 4.30 9.36
C ASP A 67 3.38 3.92 8.69
N PRO A 68 2.39 3.43 9.46
CA PRO A 68 1.04 3.14 8.94
C PRO A 68 0.24 4.37 8.52
N ALA A 69 0.67 5.58 8.91
CA ALA A 69 0.07 6.83 8.45
C ALA A 69 0.57 7.26 7.06
N PHE A 70 1.53 6.54 6.49
CA PHE A 70 2.06 6.83 5.16
C PHE A 70 0.94 6.84 4.10
N VAL A 71 0.80 7.97 3.41
CA VAL A 71 -0.18 8.14 2.33
C VAL A 71 0.43 7.69 1.02
N VAL A 72 -0.22 6.73 0.37
CA VAL A 72 0.23 6.14 -0.88
C VAL A 72 -0.40 6.90 -2.05
N THR A 73 0.42 7.32 -3.02
CA THR A 73 -0.05 7.89 -4.30
C THR A 73 -0.40 6.79 -5.30
N ARG A 74 -1.20 7.10 -6.33
CA ARG A 74 -1.60 6.10 -7.33
C ARG A 74 -0.43 5.40 -7.99
N ALA A 75 0.61 6.16 -8.36
CA ALA A 75 1.81 5.60 -9.00
C ALA A 75 2.63 4.68 -8.08
N GLN A 76 2.45 4.79 -6.76
CA GLN A 76 3.15 3.97 -5.79
C GLN A 76 2.42 2.66 -5.47
N GLU A 77 1.13 2.55 -5.79
CA GLU A 77 0.31 1.36 -5.47
C GLU A 77 0.90 0.08 -6.06
N ASP A 78 1.30 0.14 -7.33
CA ASP A 78 1.86 -1.01 -8.05
C ASP A 78 3.23 -1.45 -7.51
N ALA A 79 3.91 -0.57 -6.78
CA ALA A 79 5.23 -0.83 -6.21
C ALA A 79 5.17 -1.33 -4.76
N ILE A 80 3.97 -1.49 -4.18
CA ILE A 80 3.80 -2.04 -2.83
C ILE A 80 4.11 -3.53 -2.87
N THR A 81 5.08 -3.96 -2.07
CA THR A 81 5.41 -5.39 -1.95
C THR A 81 6.02 -5.71 -0.59
N TRP A 82 6.13 -6.99 -0.28
CA TRP A 82 6.85 -7.45 0.90
C TRP A 82 8.36 -7.20 0.75
N THR A 83 9.04 -6.93 1.86
CA THR A 83 10.51 -6.89 1.89
C THR A 83 11.07 -8.28 1.57
N ASN A 84 12.28 -8.32 0.99
CA ASN A 84 12.90 -9.60 0.60
C ASN A 84 13.12 -10.53 1.80
N ALA A 85 13.55 -9.97 2.94
CA ALA A 85 13.75 -10.72 4.18
C ALA A 85 12.43 -11.06 4.92
N SER A 86 11.27 -10.62 4.42
CA SER A 86 9.99 -10.83 5.10
C SER A 86 9.66 -12.31 5.25
N LYS A 87 9.30 -12.72 6.47
CA LYS A 87 8.79 -14.08 6.74
C LYS A 87 7.44 -14.31 6.05
N ILE A 88 6.65 -13.25 5.87
CA ILE A 88 5.36 -13.33 5.16
C ILE A 88 5.60 -13.62 3.68
N LYS A 89 6.57 -12.96 3.05
CA LYS A 89 6.94 -13.24 1.64
C LYS A 89 7.35 -14.70 1.47
N ARG A 90 8.20 -15.21 2.36
CA ARG A 90 8.63 -16.61 2.37
C ARG A 90 7.44 -17.56 2.49
N HIS A 91 6.56 -17.33 3.47
CA HIS A 91 5.37 -18.14 3.66
C HIS A 91 4.45 -18.18 2.42
N VAL A 92 4.24 -17.04 1.76
CA VAL A 92 3.43 -16.96 0.54
C VAL A 92 4.09 -17.71 -0.63
N LEU A 93 5.42 -17.60 -0.80
CA LEU A 93 6.15 -18.33 -1.83
C LEU A 93 6.18 -19.84 -1.57
N ASP A 94 6.36 -20.24 -0.32
CA ASP A 94 6.28 -21.65 0.12
C ASP A 94 4.91 -22.23 -0.22
N TYR A 95 3.83 -21.53 0.13
CA TYR A 95 2.46 -21.95 -0.17
C TYR A 95 2.22 -22.11 -1.68
N ASN A 96 2.78 -21.21 -2.48
CA ASN A 96 2.67 -21.24 -3.94
C ASN A 96 3.67 -22.19 -4.62
N ASN A 97 4.51 -22.93 -3.87
CA ASN A 97 5.63 -23.74 -4.39
C ASN A 97 6.55 -22.96 -5.35
N ALA A 98 6.70 -21.65 -5.13
CA ALA A 98 7.46 -20.74 -5.98
C ALA A 98 8.71 -20.21 -5.27
N ARG A 99 9.13 -20.87 -4.19
CA ARG A 99 10.30 -20.45 -3.43
C ARG A 99 11.58 -20.91 -4.11
N ASP A 100 12.44 -19.92 -4.38
CA ASP A 100 13.82 -20.12 -4.75
C ASP A 100 14.72 -19.69 -3.58
N ASP A 101 15.57 -20.60 -3.11
CA ASP A 101 16.47 -20.34 -1.98
C ASP A 101 17.70 -19.50 -2.37
N PHE A 102 17.95 -19.25 -3.66
CA PHE A 102 19.03 -18.38 -4.13
C PHE A 102 18.76 -16.89 -3.88
N ASP A 103 17.48 -16.48 -3.90
CA ASP A 103 17.04 -15.07 -3.79
C ASP A 103 17.01 -14.52 -2.34
N LEU A 104 17.50 -15.29 -1.36
CA LEU A 104 17.46 -14.96 0.08
C LEU A 104 18.67 -14.16 0.60
N ALA A 105 19.57 -13.73 -0.29
CA ALA A 105 20.74 -12.90 0.05
C ALA A 105 20.38 -11.44 0.40
#